data_AF-A0A969FZS6-F1
#
_entry.id   AF-A0A969FZS6-F1
#
_cell.length_a   1.000
_cell.length_b   1.000
_cell.length_c   1.000
_cell.angle_alpha   90.00
_cell.angle_beta   90.00
_cell.angle_gamma   90.00
#
_symmetry.space_group_name_H-M   'P 1'
#
loop_
_entity.id
_entity.type
_entity.pdbx_description
1 polymer ?
#
loop_
_entity_poly.entity_id
_entity_poly.type
_entity_poly.pdbx_seq_one_letter_code
_entity_poly.pdbx_strand_id
1 'polypeptide(L)'
;MQFMTTQSIRTLPDIRRKAPHYLFLQMAVRLLAWMSYGLAIGVAHGFDSGLSLDYVYRNRPGGRTALGQALDRIYLNHESNQADRARKNLLLQAMWNRVLVRRNEGLPTTILDVASGPGRYHLELLKMMGGNDISVICRDIDESC
;
A
#
# COMPACT_ATOMS: atom_id res chain seq x y z
N MET A 1 18.47 -39.83 1.93
CA MET A 1 17.48 -39.12 1.10
C MET A 1 16.09 -39.60 1.48
N GLN A 2 15.38 -38.85 2.34
CA GLN A 2 13.97 -39.06 2.63
C GLN A 2 13.31 -37.68 2.53
N PHE A 3 12.42 -37.55 1.56
CA PHE A 3 11.57 -36.38 1.39
C PHE A 3 10.58 -36.36 2.56
N MET A 4 10.75 -35.40 3.47
CA MET A 4 9.73 -35.06 4.45
C MET A 4 8.50 -34.55 3.69
N THR A 5 7.41 -35.31 3.81
CA THR A 5 6.08 -34.95 3.36
C THR A 5 5.66 -33.64 4.01
N THR A 6 5.44 -32.65 3.17
CA THR A 6 4.88 -31.35 3.52
C THR A 6 3.51 -31.59 4.17
N GLN A 7 3.41 -31.37 5.48
CA GLN A 7 2.13 -31.42 6.18
C GLN A 7 1.20 -30.35 5.60
N SER A 8 0.15 -30.86 4.96
CA SER A 8 -1.13 -30.24 4.63
C SER A 8 -1.36 -28.89 5.30
N ILE A 9 -1.39 -27.84 4.48
CA ILE A 9 -1.94 -26.52 4.81
C ILE A 9 -3.32 -26.76 5.44
N ARG A 10 -3.52 -26.35 6.70
CA ARG A 10 -4.84 -26.31 7.32
C ARG A 10 -5.81 -25.64 6.33
N THR A 11 -6.73 -26.41 5.77
CA THR A 11 -7.80 -25.85 4.94
C THR A 11 -8.55 -24.84 5.80
N LEU A 12 -8.45 -23.56 5.43
CA LEU A 12 -9.23 -22.50 6.04
C LEU A 12 -10.71 -22.94 6.06
N PRO A 13 -11.45 -22.69 7.15
CA PRO A 13 -12.87 -23.04 7.21
C PRO A 13 -13.59 -22.44 6.00
N ASP A 14 -14.56 -23.17 5.43
CA ASP A 14 -15.27 -22.73 4.24
C ASP A 14 -16.07 -21.46 4.52
N ILE A 15 -15.47 -20.29 4.24
CA ILE A 15 -16.04 -18.94 4.39
C ILE A 15 -17.25 -18.72 3.44
N ARG A 16 -17.62 -19.72 2.62
CA ARG A 16 -18.69 -19.59 1.60
C ARG A 16 -20.08 -19.26 2.14
N ARG A 17 -20.38 -19.46 3.43
CA ARG A 17 -21.62 -18.93 4.03
C ARG A 17 -21.39 -17.53 4.59
N LYS A 18 -21.39 -16.52 3.70
CA LYS A 18 -21.48 -15.12 4.15
C LYS A 18 -22.86 -14.90 4.78
N ALA A 19 -22.89 -14.65 6.09
CA ALA A 19 -24.12 -14.27 6.77
C ALA A 19 -24.73 -13.01 6.12
N PRO A 20 -26.07 -12.85 6.12
CA PRO A 20 -26.75 -11.81 5.34
C PRO A 20 -26.27 -10.38 5.68
N HIS A 21 -25.78 -10.16 6.90
CA HIS A 21 -25.19 -8.88 7.30
C HIS A 21 -23.90 -8.53 6.53
N TYR A 22 -23.08 -9.51 6.11
CA TYR A 22 -21.90 -9.25 5.29
C TYR A 22 -22.26 -8.79 3.88
N LEU A 23 -23.35 -9.32 3.34
CA LEU A 23 -23.85 -8.89 2.03
C LEU A 23 -24.37 -7.45 2.13
N PHE A 24 -25.14 -7.14 3.17
CA PHE A 24 -25.62 -5.79 3.43
C PHE A 24 -24.46 -4.80 3.59
N LEU A 25 -23.43 -5.14 4.38
CA LEU A 25 -22.24 -4.32 4.54
C LEU A 25 -21.51 -4.10 3.21
N GLN A 26 -21.32 -5.15 2.40
CA GLN A 26 -20.69 -5.03 1.08
C GLN A 26 -21.48 -4.10 0.15
N MET A 27 -22.81 -4.19 0.14
CA MET A 27 -23.66 -3.30 -0.64
C MET A 27 -23.55 -1.84 -0.15
N ALA A 28 -23.56 -1.63 1.17
CA ALA A 28 -23.41 -0.31 1.76
C ALA A 28 -22.05 0.31 1.39
N VAL A 29 -20.95 -0.43 1.49
CA VAL A 29 -19.62 0.04 1.10
C VAL A 29 -19.57 0.39 -0.38
N ARG A 30 -20.16 -0.44 -1.26
CA ARG A 30 -20.24 -0.16 -2.70
C ARG A 30 -21.04 1.10 -3.01
N LEU A 31 -22.14 1.34 -2.29
CA LEU A 31 -22.93 2.56 -2.45
C LEU A 31 -22.15 3.80 -2.03
N LEU A 32 -21.49 3.74 -0.85
CA LEU A 32 -20.69 4.85 -0.33
C LEU A 32 -19.42 5.12 -1.16
N ALA A 33 -18.88 4.09 -1.81
CA ALA A 33 -17.72 4.20 -2.70
C ALA A 33 -17.95 5.15 -3.89
N TRP A 34 -19.20 5.34 -4.34
CA TRP A 34 -19.47 6.33 -5.39
C TRP A 34 -19.16 7.77 -4.96
N MET A 35 -19.17 8.04 -3.64
CA MET A 35 -18.96 9.38 -3.06
C MET A 35 -17.53 9.57 -2.53
N SER A 36 -16.87 8.51 -2.06
CA SER A 36 -15.54 8.51 -1.44
C SER A 36 -14.50 7.90 -2.38
N TYR A 37 -13.43 8.65 -2.66
CA TYR A 37 -12.40 8.17 -3.56
C TYR A 37 -11.57 7.04 -2.94
N GLY A 38 -11.34 7.07 -1.62
CA GLY A 38 -10.64 5.99 -0.92
C GLY A 38 -11.42 4.68 -0.96
N LEU A 39 -12.73 4.73 -0.70
CA LEU A 39 -13.60 3.55 -0.81
C LEU A 39 -13.72 3.07 -2.26
N ALA A 40 -13.79 3.98 -3.25
CA ALA A 40 -13.80 3.61 -4.67
C ALA A 40 -12.56 2.79 -5.06
N ILE A 41 -11.37 3.26 -4.68
CA ILE A 41 -10.13 2.53 -4.93
C ILE A 41 -10.16 1.16 -4.25
N GLY A 42 -10.53 1.11 -2.97
CA GLY A 42 -10.59 -0.14 -2.21
C GLY A 42 -11.59 -1.17 -2.78
N VAL A 43 -12.73 -0.71 -3.30
CA VAL A 43 -13.72 -1.57 -3.96
C VAL A 43 -13.23 -2.07 -5.32
N ALA A 44 -12.51 -1.24 -6.08
CA ALA A 44 -12.04 -1.57 -7.43
C ALA A 44 -10.78 -2.46 -7.44
N HIS A 45 -9.81 -2.15 -6.59
CA HIS A 45 -8.48 -2.77 -6.59
C HIS A 45 -8.19 -3.62 -5.35
N GLY A 46 -9.05 -3.58 -4.33
CA GLY A 46 -8.80 -4.17 -3.02
C GLY A 46 -8.25 -3.13 -2.03
N PHE A 47 -8.64 -3.26 -0.76
CA PHE A 47 -8.27 -2.31 0.30
C PHE A 47 -6.79 -2.44 0.73
N ASP A 48 -6.16 -3.56 0.41
CA ASP A 48 -4.76 -3.90 0.64
C ASP A 48 -3.87 -3.72 -0.60
N SER A 49 -4.43 -3.23 -1.71
CA SER A 49 -3.68 -2.97 -2.94
C SER A 49 -2.69 -1.82 -2.80
N GLY A 50 -1.65 -1.82 -3.63
CA GLY A 50 -0.68 -0.73 -3.72
C GLY A 50 -1.33 0.63 -4.05
N LEU A 51 -2.41 0.64 -4.85
CA LEU A 51 -3.18 1.85 -5.17
C LEU A 51 -3.97 2.40 -3.97
N SER A 52 -4.58 1.50 -3.18
CA SER A 52 -5.24 1.87 -1.92
C SER A 52 -4.22 2.46 -0.94
N LEU A 53 -3.05 1.83 -0.83
CA LEU A 53 -1.98 2.27 0.04
C LEU A 53 -1.36 3.61 -0.41
N ASP A 54 -1.19 3.85 -1.72
CA ASP A 54 -0.75 5.16 -2.24
C ASP A 54 -1.75 6.27 -1.87
N TYR A 55 -3.05 5.98 -1.89
CA TYR A 55 -4.06 6.92 -1.43
C TYR A 55 -3.93 7.21 0.08
N VAL A 56 -3.73 6.17 0.91
CA VAL A 56 -3.43 6.31 2.34
C VAL A 56 -2.20 7.19 2.56
N TYR A 57 -1.15 7.01 1.76
CA TYR A 57 0.09 7.79 1.83
C TYR A 57 -0.06 9.24 1.40
N ARG A 58 -0.97 9.54 0.45
CA ARG A 58 -1.31 10.93 0.10
C ARG A 58 -1.98 11.67 1.25
N ASN A 59 -2.70 10.96 2.11
CA ASN A 59 -3.35 11.48 3.32
C ASN A 59 -4.20 12.75 3.07
N ARG A 60 -4.91 12.79 1.93
CA ARG A 60 -5.76 13.91 1.54
C ARG A 60 -7.13 13.39 1.12
N PRO A 61 -8.23 13.81 1.79
CA PRO A 61 -9.58 13.45 1.37
C PRO A 61 -9.86 13.93 -0.05
N GLY A 62 -10.34 13.02 -0.91
CA GLY A 62 -10.60 13.23 -2.34
C GLY A 62 -12.04 12.96 -2.74
N GLY A 63 -12.94 12.75 -1.77
CA GLY A 63 -14.34 12.49 -2.01
C GLY A 63 -15.03 13.58 -2.83
N ARG A 64 -15.98 13.16 -3.68
CA ARG A 64 -16.67 14.01 -4.66
C ARG A 64 -17.63 15.02 -4.02
N THR A 65 -18.12 14.70 -2.82
CA THR A 65 -19.10 15.50 -2.07
C THR A 65 -18.59 15.75 -0.65
N ALA A 66 -19.24 16.66 0.10
CA ALA A 66 -18.89 16.90 1.51
C ALA A 66 -18.99 15.61 2.36
N LEU A 67 -20.02 14.79 2.12
CA LEU A 67 -20.13 13.47 2.76
C LEU A 67 -19.01 12.54 2.31
N GLY A 68 -18.67 12.52 1.02
CA GLY A 68 -17.54 11.75 0.49
C GLY A 68 -16.21 12.12 1.14
N GLN A 69 -15.95 13.42 1.33
CA GLN A 69 -14.75 13.91 2.04
C GLN A 69 -14.76 13.51 3.52
N ALA A 70 -15.92 13.53 4.18
CA ALA A 70 -16.04 13.07 5.55
C ALA A 70 -15.74 11.55 5.67
N LEU A 71 -16.26 10.74 4.75
CA LEU A 71 -15.97 9.30 4.68
C LEU A 71 -14.48 9.04 4.44
N ASP A 72 -13.86 9.77 3.51
CA ASP A 72 -12.42 9.68 3.28
C ASP A 72 -11.61 10.08 4.51
N ARG A 73 -12.04 11.10 5.27
CA ARG A 73 -11.37 11.45 6.54
C ARG A 73 -11.45 10.30 7.54
N ILE A 74 -12.61 9.67 7.69
CA ILE A 74 -12.77 8.50 8.58
C ILE A 74 -11.84 7.38 8.12
N TYR A 75 -11.85 7.06 6.82
CA TYR A 75 -10.99 6.03 6.24
C TYR A 75 -9.50 6.36 6.47
N LEU A 76 -9.04 7.54 6.09
CA LEU A 76 -7.63 7.95 6.20
C LEU A 76 -7.16 8.04 7.64
N ASN A 77 -8.03 8.45 8.57
CA ASN A 77 -7.70 8.57 10.00
C ASN A 77 -7.87 7.26 10.78
N HIS A 78 -8.23 6.14 10.13
CA HIS A 78 -8.21 4.84 10.78
C HIS A 78 -6.80 4.51 11.30
N GLU A 79 -6.71 3.90 12.49
CA GLU A 79 -5.43 3.65 13.17
C GLU A 79 -4.47 2.82 12.31
N SER A 80 -4.97 1.83 11.58
CA SER A 80 -4.14 1.05 10.64
C SER A 80 -3.46 1.92 9.58
N ASN A 81 -4.19 2.91 9.05
CA ASN A 81 -3.71 3.80 8.01
C ASN A 81 -2.72 4.83 8.57
N GLN A 82 -2.89 5.24 9.83
CA GLN A 82 -1.89 6.04 10.53
C GLN A 82 -0.59 5.25 10.74
N ALA A 83 -0.70 3.99 11.17
CA ALA A 83 0.45 3.10 11.33
C ALA A 83 1.19 2.86 10.02
N ASP A 84 0.47 2.64 8.92
CA ASP A 84 1.09 2.49 7.59
C ASP A 84 1.84 3.74 7.13
N ARG A 85 1.29 4.94 7.39
CA ARG A 85 2.01 6.20 7.12
C ARG A 85 3.25 6.36 7.98
N ALA A 86 3.19 6.00 9.27
CA ALA A 86 4.35 6.02 10.15
C ALA A 86 5.44 5.05 9.66
N ARG A 87 5.04 3.83 9.26
CA ARG A 87 5.93 2.82 8.68
C ARG A 87 6.59 3.31 7.39
N LYS A 88 5.84 3.96 6.49
CA LYS A 88 6.40 4.59 5.28
C LYS A 88 7.52 5.57 5.62
N ASN A 89 7.31 6.44 6.62
CA ASN A 89 8.32 7.44 7.01
C ASN A 89 9.58 6.77 7.57
N LEU A 90 9.43 5.73 8.39
CA LEU A 90 10.57 4.95 8.90
C LEU A 90 11.36 4.29 7.76
N LEU A 91 10.66 3.71 6.78
CA LEU A 91 11.30 3.08 5.62
C LEU A 91 12.07 4.11 4.78
N LEU A 92 11.47 5.27 4.52
CA LEU A 92 12.12 6.39 3.82
C LEU A 92 13.39 6.85 4.55
N GLN A 93 13.33 7.02 5.87
CA GLN A 93 14.48 7.42 6.68
C GLN A 93 15.60 6.37 6.64
N ALA A 94 15.26 5.09 6.75
CA ALA A 94 16.23 4.00 6.68
C ALA A 94 16.94 3.96 5.31
N MET A 95 16.19 4.08 4.21
CA MET A 95 16.75 4.13 2.86
C MET A 95 17.62 5.38 2.67
N TRP A 96 17.14 6.55 3.10
CA TRP A 96 17.91 7.80 3.04
C TRP A 96 19.26 7.66 3.71
N ASN A 97 19.28 7.20 4.96
CA ASN A 97 20.50 7.05 5.74
C ASN A 97 21.46 6.08 5.04
N ARG A 98 20.94 5.00 4.46
CA ARG A 98 21.77 4.03 3.75
C ARG A 98 22.38 4.62 2.48
N VAL A 99 21.60 5.34 1.68
CA VAL A 99 22.09 6.00 0.45
C VAL A 99 23.13 7.06 0.81
N LEU A 100 22.89 7.86 1.85
CA LEU A 100 23.82 8.90 2.29
C LEU A 100 25.18 8.33 2.69
N VAL A 101 25.21 7.25 3.48
CA VAL A 101 26.45 6.56 3.85
C VAL A 101 27.21 6.10 2.60
N ARG A 102 26.52 5.44 1.66
CA ARG A 102 27.16 4.97 0.41
C ARG A 102 27.67 6.11 -0.46
N ARG A 103 26.94 7.21 -0.54
CA ARG A 103 27.35 8.41 -1.28
C ARG A 103 28.63 9.01 -0.68
N ASN A 104 28.76 9.05 0.64
CA ASN A 104 29.98 9.50 1.33
C ASN A 104 31.18 8.57 1.09
N GLU A 105 30.92 7.28 0.86
CA GLU A 105 31.93 6.29 0.44
C GLU A 105 32.24 6.35 -1.07
N GLY A 106 31.59 7.25 -1.83
CA GLY A 106 31.74 7.35 -3.28
C GLY A 106 31.13 6.17 -4.05
N LEU A 107 30.21 5.41 -3.44
CA LEU A 107 29.61 4.21 -4.01
C LEU A 107 28.19 4.49 -4.53
N PRO A 108 27.85 4.04 -5.76
CA PRO A 108 26.47 4.10 -6.24
C PRO A 108 25.57 3.15 -5.46
N THR A 109 24.27 3.42 -5.40
CA THR A 109 23.28 2.59 -4.69
C THR A 109 22.23 2.05 -5.65
N THR A 110 22.03 0.74 -5.65
CA THR A 110 20.89 0.09 -6.32
C THR A 110 19.94 -0.46 -5.26
N ILE A 111 18.67 -0.08 -5.34
CA ILE A 111 17.61 -0.53 -4.45
C ILE A 111 16.71 -1.48 -5.25
N LEU A 112 16.50 -2.69 -4.73
CA LEU A 112 15.53 -3.64 -5.26
C LEU A 112 14.32 -3.67 -4.34
N ASP A 113 13.14 -3.59 -4.93
CA ASP A 113 11.88 -3.70 -4.22
C ASP A 113 10.95 -4.70 -4.90
N VAL A 114 10.39 -5.58 -4.08
CA VAL A 114 9.57 -6.72 -4.50
C VAL A 114 8.17 -6.51 -3.95
N ALA A 115 7.16 -6.66 -4.80
CA ALA A 115 5.79 -6.20 -4.54
C ALA A 115 5.76 -4.70 -4.24
N SER A 116 6.44 -3.92 -5.09
CA SER A 116 6.65 -2.48 -4.89
C SER A 116 5.36 -1.64 -4.96
N GLY A 117 4.28 -2.21 -5.49
CA GLY A 117 3.13 -1.46 -5.97
C GLY A 117 3.60 -0.30 -6.86
N PRO A 118 2.97 0.89 -6.74
CA PRO A 118 3.37 2.09 -7.48
C PRO A 118 4.76 2.67 -7.14
N GLY A 119 5.54 2.03 -6.23
CA GLY A 119 6.90 2.46 -5.90
C GLY A 119 7.01 3.82 -5.20
N ARG A 120 5.93 4.29 -4.55
CA ARG A 120 5.77 5.67 -4.06
C ARG A 120 6.94 6.18 -3.19
N TYR A 121 7.42 5.38 -2.25
CA TYR A 121 8.52 5.79 -1.37
C TYR A 121 9.86 5.90 -2.12
N HIS A 122 10.09 5.10 -3.16
CA HIS A 122 11.29 5.25 -3.99
C HIS A 122 11.26 6.54 -4.79
N LEU A 123 10.11 6.85 -5.39
CA LEU A 123 9.94 8.11 -6.13
C LEU A 123 10.13 9.32 -5.22
N GLU A 124 9.63 9.25 -3.99
CA GLU A 124 9.87 10.28 -2.98
C GLU A 124 11.35 10.37 -2.59
N LEU A 125 12.02 9.25 -2.33
CA LEU A 125 13.45 9.20 -2.01
C LEU A 125 14.30 9.82 -3.13
N LEU A 126 14.08 9.40 -4.38
CA LEU A 126 14.78 9.90 -5.56
C LEU A 126 14.57 11.41 -5.73
N LYS A 127 13.32 11.87 -5.57
CA LYS A 127 12.99 13.30 -5.66
C LYS A 127 13.69 14.12 -4.58
N MET A 128 13.77 13.60 -3.35
CA MET A 128 14.38 14.35 -2.25
C MET A 128 15.92 14.33 -2.28
N MET A 129 16.53 13.22 -2.68
CA MET A 129 18.00 13.07 -2.65
C MET A 129 18.70 13.54 -3.93
N GLY A 130 18.00 13.47 -5.07
CA GLY A 130 18.57 13.78 -6.39
C GLY A 130 19.81 12.95 -6.74
N GLY A 131 20.49 13.34 -7.82
CA GLY A 131 21.72 12.69 -8.30
C GLY A 131 21.47 11.48 -9.21
N ASN A 132 22.54 11.04 -9.88
CA ASN A 132 22.52 9.92 -10.83
C ASN A 132 23.17 8.64 -10.27
N ASP A 133 23.48 8.64 -8.96
CA ASP A 133 24.14 7.55 -8.23
C ASP A 133 23.14 6.59 -7.58
N ILE A 134 21.83 6.83 -7.73
CA ILE A 134 20.76 5.98 -7.20
C ILE A 134 20.00 5.34 -8.36
N SER A 135 19.91 4.02 -8.34
CA SER A 135 19.04 3.23 -9.22
C SER A 135 18.03 2.46 -8.39
N VAL A 136 16.79 2.39 -8.86
CA VAL A 136 15.71 1.64 -8.20
C VAL A 136 15.11 0.66 -9.19
N ILE A 137 15.01 -0.60 -8.78
CA ILE A 137 14.38 -1.67 -9.53
C ILE A 137 13.12 -2.08 -8.77
N CYS A 138 11.97 -1.72 -9.33
CA CYS A 138 10.66 -2.10 -8.82
C CYS A 138 10.16 -3.36 -9.54
N ARG A 139 9.69 -4.36 -8.77
CA ARG A 139 9.07 -5.57 -9.31
C ARG A 139 7.74 -5.78 -8.62
N ASP A 140 6.68 -5.88 -9.41
CA ASP A 140 5.35 -6.24 -8.95
C ASP A 140 4.74 -7.30 -9.87
N ILE A 141 3.76 -8.04 -9.34
CA ILE A 141 2.95 -8.98 -10.13
C ILE A 141 1.85 -8.24 -10.90
N ASP A 142 1.41 -7.09 -10.39
CA ASP A 142 0.43 -6.24 -11.05
C ASP A 142 1.13 -5.29 -12.03
N GLU A 143 0.91 -5.51 -13.34
CA GLU A 143 1.48 -4.68 -14.41
C GLU A 143 0.93 -3.25 -14.45
N SER A 144 -0.17 -2.97 -13.74
CA SER A 144 -0.75 -1.63 -13.66
C SER A 144 -0.06 -0.70 -12.65
N CYS A 145 0.91 -1.22 -11.89
CA CYS A 145 1.66 -0.52 -10.85
C CYS A 145 3.08 -0.14 -11.28
#